data_AF-A0A6I4I4Z0-F1
#
_entry.id   AF-A0A6I4I4Z0-F1
#
_cell.length_a   1.000
_cell.length_b   1.000
_cell.length_c   1.000
_cell.angle_alpha   90.00
_cell.angle_beta   90.00
_cell.angle_gamma   90.00
#
_symmetry.space_group_name_H-M   'P 1'
#
loop_
_entity.id
_entity.type
_entity.pdbx_description
1 polymer ?
#
loop_
_entity_poly.entity_id
_entity_poly.type
_entity_poly.pdbx_seq_one_letter_code
_entity_poly.pdbx_strand_id
1 'polypeptide(L)'
;MGNDFAVFFASIMVSGGQEIMDLAIQGLSEEDANPRFIEELQDRVDIVQHKLKFIERKPSVAFINTLDFTEHAGNSLLRLISAAGGMMVNTNLYSGSAWESLIETNPEIIVVAPQNNTIEDTMKQMTSLLDQKGFSELAAVKNNRVYIADGNQYFYQPRARIVDSLEILAEIINPKQFIFGYEGQGWVRFDM
;
A
#
# COMPACT_ATOMS: atom_id res chain seq x y z
N MET A 1 -19.15 -34.72 15.89
CA MET A 1 -19.78 -33.46 15.47
C MET A 1 -19.13 -32.34 16.26
N GLY A 2 -18.23 -31.56 15.64
CA GLY A 2 -17.52 -30.51 16.38
C GLY A 2 -16.34 -29.85 15.68
N ASN A 3 -15.90 -30.32 14.51
CA ASN A 3 -14.76 -29.71 13.81
C ASN A 3 -15.09 -29.07 12.46
N ASP A 4 -16.26 -29.31 11.89
CA ASP A 4 -16.57 -28.79 10.55
C ASP A 4 -17.05 -27.33 10.56
N PHE A 5 -17.57 -26.81 11.67
CA PHE A 5 -18.05 -25.42 11.72
C PHE A 5 -16.92 -24.39 11.78
N ALA A 6 -15.78 -24.73 12.40
CA ALA A 6 -14.60 -23.86 12.44
C ALA A 6 -13.85 -23.83 11.10
N VAL A 7 -13.80 -24.98 10.40
CA VAL A 7 -13.18 -25.12 9.08
C VAL A 7 -14.04 -24.46 7.98
N PHE A 8 -15.37 -24.46 8.13
CA PHE A 8 -16.27 -23.83 7.16
C PHE A 8 -16.24 -22.29 7.21
N PHE A 9 -16.00 -21.69 8.37
CA PHE A 9 -15.76 -20.23 8.47
C PHE A 9 -14.34 -19.81 8.04
N ALA A 10 -13.36 -20.70 8.16
CA ALA A 10 -12.01 -20.46 7.63
C ALA A 10 -11.99 -20.42 6.08
N SER A 11 -12.97 -21.03 5.41
CA SER A 11 -13.00 -21.17 3.95
C SER A 11 -13.76 -20.07 3.18
N ILE A 12 -14.42 -19.11 3.85
CA ILE A 12 -15.17 -18.01 3.21
C ILE A 12 -14.50 -16.63 3.41
N MET A 13 -13.38 -16.58 4.13
CA MET A 13 -12.47 -15.44 4.14
C MET A 13 -11.17 -15.91 3.49
N VAL A 14 -11.04 -15.75 2.17
CA VAL A 14 -9.71 -15.51 1.60
C VAL A 14 -9.27 -14.18 2.19
N SER A 15 -8.71 -14.23 3.41
CA SER A 15 -8.28 -13.05 4.14
C SER A 15 -7.20 -12.38 3.31
N GLY A 16 -7.19 -11.04 3.23
CA GLY A 16 -6.18 -10.31 2.47
C GLY A 16 -4.76 -10.79 2.79
N GLY A 17 -4.51 -11.25 4.02
CA GLY A 17 -3.24 -11.86 4.43
C GLY A 17 -2.82 -13.10 3.64
N GLN A 18 -3.72 -14.04 3.33
CA GLN A 18 -3.35 -15.25 2.56
C GLN A 18 -2.88 -14.88 1.15
N GLU A 19 -3.55 -13.91 0.51
CA GLU A 19 -3.13 -13.45 -0.81
C GLU A 19 -1.75 -12.78 -0.78
N ILE A 20 -1.44 -12.04 0.30
CA ILE A 20 -0.09 -11.47 0.48
C ILE A 20 0.94 -12.58 0.66
N MET A 21 0.64 -13.62 1.44
CA MET A 21 1.54 -14.75 1.65
C MET A 21 1.78 -15.54 0.38
N ASP A 22 0.74 -15.78 -0.43
CA ASP A 22 0.88 -16.46 -1.73
C ASP A 22 1.80 -15.65 -2.67
N LEU A 23 1.65 -14.32 -2.69
CA LEU A 23 2.51 -13.43 -3.47
C LEU A 23 3.95 -13.39 -2.94
N ALA A 24 4.14 -13.43 -1.62
CA ALA A 24 5.45 -13.47 -0.97
C ALA A 24 6.20 -14.75 -1.35
N ILE A 25 5.57 -15.91 -1.15
CA ILE A 25 6.14 -17.24 -1.44
C ILE A 25 6.52 -17.35 -2.92
N GLN A 26 5.66 -16.87 -3.83
CA GLN A 26 5.93 -16.91 -5.28
C GLN A 26 7.17 -16.14 -5.71
N GLY A 27 7.66 -15.18 -4.93
CA GLY A 27 8.87 -14.42 -5.27
C GLY A 27 10.05 -14.67 -4.35
N LEU A 28 10.01 -15.71 -3.50
CA LEU A 28 11.19 -16.19 -2.79
C LEU A 28 12.14 -16.87 -3.77
N SER A 29 13.44 -16.72 -3.50
CA SER A 29 14.45 -17.57 -4.12
C SER A 29 14.41 -18.97 -3.51
N GLU A 30 15.03 -19.96 -4.16
CA GLU A 30 15.16 -21.32 -3.59
C GLU A 30 15.90 -21.31 -2.24
N GLU A 31 16.82 -20.38 -2.03
CA GLU A 31 17.58 -20.23 -0.78
C GLU A 31 16.72 -19.62 0.34
N ASP A 32 15.82 -18.70 0.00
CA ASP A 32 14.93 -18.02 0.95
C ASP A 32 13.68 -18.84 1.30
N ALA A 33 13.34 -19.87 0.51
CA ALA A 33 12.18 -20.74 0.71
C ALA A 33 12.33 -21.74 1.88
N ASN A 34 12.93 -21.30 3.00
CA ASN A 34 13.02 -22.06 4.23
C ASN A 34 11.74 -21.89 5.08
N PRO A 35 11.17 -22.96 5.65
CA PRO A 35 9.99 -22.90 6.51
C PRO A 35 10.04 -21.85 7.63
N ARG A 36 11.20 -21.63 8.25
CA ARG A 36 11.32 -20.61 9.33
C ARG A 36 11.09 -19.20 8.81
N PHE A 37 11.62 -18.88 7.64
CA PHE A 37 11.45 -17.56 7.04
C PHE A 37 10.00 -17.33 6.63
N ILE A 38 9.33 -18.36 6.09
CA ILE A 38 7.91 -18.28 5.74
C ILE A 38 7.04 -18.09 7.00
N GLU A 39 7.37 -18.75 8.11
CA GLU A 39 6.71 -18.56 9.41
C GLU A 39 6.88 -17.12 9.91
N GLU A 40 8.09 -16.55 9.83
CA GLU A 40 8.35 -15.15 10.18
C GLU A 40 7.53 -14.16 9.32
N LEU A 41 7.41 -14.42 8.01
CA LEU A 41 6.58 -13.60 7.11
C LEU A 41 5.08 -13.73 7.46
N GLN A 42 4.63 -14.94 7.80
CA GLN A 42 3.25 -15.19 8.20
C GLN A 42 2.89 -14.44 9.47
N ASP A 43 3.74 -14.48 10.50
CA ASP A 43 3.54 -13.78 11.76
C ASP A 43 3.38 -12.27 11.56
N ARG A 44 4.22 -11.69 10.69
CA ARG A 44 4.16 -10.27 10.30
C ARG A 44 2.85 -9.90 9.63
N VAL A 45 2.41 -10.70 8.65
CA VAL A 45 1.12 -10.52 7.98
C VAL A 45 -0.03 -10.64 8.98
N ASP A 46 0.01 -11.62 9.87
CA ASP A 46 -1.03 -11.88 10.85
C ASP A 46 -1.15 -10.73 11.87
N ILE A 47 -0.04 -10.11 12.30
CA ILE A 47 -0.06 -8.91 13.14
C ILE A 47 -0.88 -7.80 12.48
N VAL A 48 -0.66 -7.54 11.19
CA VAL A 48 -1.42 -6.54 10.42
C VAL A 48 -2.89 -6.94 10.35
N GLN A 49 -3.20 -8.14 9.88
CA GLN A 49 -4.57 -8.60 9.70
C GLN A 49 -5.36 -8.64 11.02
N HIS A 50 -4.76 -9.06 12.13
CA HIS A 50 -5.41 -9.12 13.42
C HIS A 50 -5.78 -7.75 13.97
N LYS A 51 -4.89 -6.75 13.84
CA LYS A 51 -5.19 -5.39 14.27
C LYS A 51 -6.28 -4.74 13.41
N LEU A 52 -6.27 -4.99 12.10
CA LEU A 52 -7.27 -4.45 11.18
C LEU A 52 -8.69 -4.96 11.43
N LYS A 53 -8.88 -6.12 12.08
CA LYS A 53 -10.22 -6.62 12.48
C LYS A 53 -11.00 -5.63 13.35
N PHE A 54 -10.30 -4.73 14.05
CA PHE A 54 -10.88 -3.73 14.95
C PHE A 54 -10.94 -2.32 14.33
N ILE A 55 -10.56 -2.18 13.05
CA ILE A 55 -10.61 -0.91 12.32
C ILE A 55 -11.78 -0.95 11.34
N GLU A 56 -12.84 -0.21 11.65
CA GLU A 56 -14.04 -0.17 10.81
C GLU A 56 -13.89 0.73 9.58
N ARG A 57 -13.13 1.84 9.72
CA ARG A 57 -12.99 2.84 8.67
C ARG A 57 -11.77 2.54 7.80
N LYS A 58 -12.00 2.32 6.50
CA LYS A 58 -10.96 2.18 5.49
C LYS A 58 -10.85 3.47 4.67
N PRO A 59 -9.81 4.30 4.86
CA PRO A 59 -9.69 5.54 4.12
C PRO A 59 -9.40 5.27 2.64
N SER A 60 -9.84 6.18 1.78
CA SER A 60 -9.51 6.13 0.36
C SER A 60 -8.04 6.50 0.11
N VAL A 61 -7.35 5.71 -0.71
CA VAL A 61 -5.91 5.84 -0.98
C VAL A 61 -5.68 5.94 -2.47
N ALA A 62 -5.03 7.02 -2.92
CA ALA A 62 -4.43 7.06 -4.25
C ALA A 62 -2.96 6.66 -4.15
N PHE A 63 -2.52 5.83 -5.09
CA PHE A 63 -1.14 5.40 -5.19
C PHE A 63 -0.59 5.85 -6.55
N ILE A 64 0.42 6.71 -6.53
CA ILE A 64 1.03 7.30 -7.72
C ILE A 64 2.35 6.55 -7.97
N ASN A 65 2.33 5.67 -8.98
CA ASN A 65 3.46 4.83 -9.41
C ASN A 65 4.30 5.45 -10.53
N THR A 66 3.79 6.48 -11.20
CA THR A 66 4.55 7.36 -12.09
C THR A 66 4.05 8.79 -11.94
N LEU A 67 4.96 9.76 -11.91
CA LEU A 67 4.63 11.17 -11.66
C LEU A 67 3.99 11.87 -12.88
N ASP A 68 4.07 11.25 -14.05
CA ASP A 68 3.37 11.64 -15.27
C ASP A 68 1.97 11.01 -15.40
N PHE A 69 1.58 10.18 -14.43
CA PHE A 69 0.31 9.46 -14.36
C PHE A 69 -0.01 8.61 -15.62
N THR A 70 1.01 8.12 -16.32
CA THR A 70 0.85 7.34 -17.54
C THR A 70 0.57 5.87 -17.28
N GLU A 71 0.93 5.34 -16.11
CA GLU A 71 0.88 3.91 -15.81
C GLU A 71 -0.17 3.53 -14.77
N HIS A 72 -0.59 2.26 -14.86
CA HIS A 72 -1.60 1.68 -13.99
C HIS A 72 -0.93 0.96 -12.82
N ALA A 73 -1.39 1.24 -11.61
CA ALA A 73 -1.11 0.38 -10.48
C ALA A 73 -1.80 -0.98 -10.68
N GLY A 74 -1.00 -2.06 -10.78
CA GLY A 74 -1.49 -3.41 -11.06
C GLY A 74 -2.33 -4.00 -9.91
N ASN A 75 -3.06 -5.09 -10.21
CA ASN A 75 -3.96 -5.78 -9.26
C ASN A 75 -3.30 -6.15 -7.92
N SER A 76 -2.00 -6.43 -7.91
CA SER A 76 -1.26 -6.74 -6.67
C SER A 76 -1.20 -5.55 -5.71
N LEU A 77 -1.11 -4.31 -6.22
CA LEU A 77 -1.08 -3.12 -5.39
C LEU A 77 -2.44 -2.82 -4.76
N LEU A 78 -3.52 -3.05 -5.50
CA LEU A 78 -4.89 -2.96 -4.98
C LEU A 78 -5.08 -3.94 -3.80
N ARG A 79 -4.63 -5.19 -3.97
CA ARG A 79 -4.68 -6.21 -2.92
C ARG A 79 -3.84 -5.81 -1.71
N LEU A 80 -2.65 -5.27 -1.94
CA LEU A 80 -1.74 -4.81 -0.90
C LEU A 80 -2.33 -3.66 -0.07
N ILE A 81 -2.87 -2.64 -0.72
CA ILE A 81 -3.53 -1.51 -0.04
C ILE A 81 -4.75 -1.99 0.76
N SER A 82 -5.54 -2.91 0.20
CA SER A 82 -6.67 -3.53 0.90
C SER A 82 -6.22 -4.30 2.14
N ALA A 83 -5.16 -5.11 2.00
CA ALA A 83 -4.57 -5.87 3.10
C ALA A 83 -3.95 -4.97 4.18
N ALA A 84 -3.49 -3.77 3.83
CA ALA A 84 -3.01 -2.74 4.77
C ALA A 84 -4.14 -1.92 5.43
N GLY A 85 -5.40 -2.16 5.08
CA GLY A 85 -6.57 -1.51 5.67
C GLY A 85 -7.03 -0.24 4.96
N GLY A 86 -6.57 0.00 3.73
CA GLY A 86 -7.02 1.10 2.88
C GLY A 86 -8.04 0.65 1.83
N MET A 87 -8.59 1.63 1.10
CA MET A 87 -9.38 1.39 -0.10
C MET A 87 -8.73 2.15 -1.25
N MET A 88 -8.10 1.42 -2.18
CA MET A 88 -7.46 2.06 -3.33
C MET A 88 -8.52 2.74 -4.21
N VAL A 89 -8.36 4.03 -4.49
CA VAL A 89 -9.20 4.71 -5.48
C VAL A 89 -8.76 4.28 -6.87
N ASN A 90 -9.74 3.97 -7.71
CA ASN A 90 -9.46 3.70 -9.10
C ASN A 90 -9.39 5.05 -9.84
N THR A 91 -8.17 5.47 -10.17
CA THR A 91 -7.91 6.71 -10.90
C THR A 91 -8.24 6.63 -12.39
N ASN A 92 -8.98 5.60 -12.84
CA ASN A 92 -9.35 5.39 -14.24
C ASN A 92 -10.85 5.04 -14.43
N LEU A 93 -11.72 5.21 -13.42
CA LEU A 93 -13.17 4.98 -13.60
C LEU A 93 -13.86 6.06 -14.42
N TYR A 94 -13.24 7.24 -14.53
CA TYR A 94 -13.78 8.36 -15.26
C TYR A 94 -13.02 8.50 -16.58
N SER A 95 -13.75 8.72 -17.66
CA SER A 95 -13.29 8.72 -19.06
C SER A 95 -12.37 9.89 -19.44
N GLY A 96 -11.43 10.26 -18.56
CA GLY A 96 -10.48 11.36 -18.67
C GLY A 96 -9.05 10.95 -18.32
N SER A 97 -8.21 11.92 -18.02
CA SER A 97 -6.84 11.69 -17.56
C SER A 97 -6.80 11.17 -16.11
N ALA A 98 -5.76 10.43 -15.75
CA ALA A 98 -5.57 9.94 -14.37
C ALA A 98 -5.52 11.09 -13.33
N TRP A 99 -5.11 12.30 -13.75
CA TRP A 99 -5.17 13.50 -12.91
C TRP A 99 -6.61 13.95 -12.60
N GLU A 100 -7.47 14.02 -13.61
CA GLU A 100 -8.88 14.41 -13.42
C GLU A 100 -9.60 13.41 -12.51
N SER A 101 -9.35 12.12 -12.71
CA SER A 101 -9.88 11.08 -11.82
C SER A 101 -9.35 11.19 -10.39
N LEU A 102 -8.09 11.60 -10.17
CA LEU A 102 -7.57 11.86 -8.83
C LEU A 102 -8.33 13.01 -8.14
N ILE A 103 -8.62 14.09 -8.88
CA ILE A 103 -9.40 15.22 -8.39
C ILE A 103 -10.83 14.78 -8.06
N GLU A 104 -11.47 14.00 -8.93
CA GLU A 104 -12.85 13.55 -8.74
C GLU A 104 -12.99 12.55 -7.59
N THR A 105 -12.05 11.61 -7.47
CA THR A 105 -12.04 10.63 -6.37
C THR A 105 -11.64 11.25 -5.03
N ASN A 106 -10.93 12.37 -5.05
CA ASN A 106 -10.53 13.18 -3.90
C ASN A 106 -10.07 12.33 -2.69
N PRO A 107 -8.97 11.57 -2.84
CA PRO A 107 -8.57 10.57 -1.86
C PRO A 107 -8.19 11.21 -0.52
N GLU A 108 -8.37 10.45 0.55
CA GLU A 108 -7.96 10.86 1.90
C GLU A 108 -6.47 10.72 2.14
N ILE A 109 -5.79 9.86 1.37
CA ILE A 109 -4.36 9.58 1.44
C ILE A 109 -3.80 9.53 0.03
N ILE A 110 -2.64 10.15 -0.17
CA ILE A 110 -1.84 10.00 -1.39
C ILE A 110 -0.50 9.39 -1.01
N VAL A 111 -0.16 8.27 -1.66
CA VAL A 111 1.17 7.64 -1.58
C VAL A 111 1.85 7.80 -2.93
N VAL A 112 2.99 8.46 -2.95
CA VAL A 112 3.81 8.70 -4.13
C VAL A 112 5.03 7.78 -4.05
N ALA A 113 5.07 6.77 -4.91
CA ALA A 113 6.15 5.78 -4.91
C ALA A 113 6.46 5.37 -6.35
N PRO A 114 7.12 6.25 -7.12
CA PRO A 114 7.38 5.98 -8.51
C PRO A 114 8.39 4.85 -8.71
N GLN A 115 8.20 4.07 -9.78
CA GLN A 115 9.10 2.95 -10.07
C GLN A 115 10.54 3.43 -10.29
N ASN A 116 11.52 2.68 -9.76
CA ASN A 116 12.95 2.96 -9.86
C ASN A 116 13.42 4.26 -9.18
N ASN A 117 12.59 4.89 -8.34
CA ASN A 117 12.98 6.07 -7.59
C ASN A 117 13.10 5.78 -6.10
N THR A 118 14.11 6.39 -5.48
CA THR A 118 14.19 6.49 -4.02
C THR A 118 13.24 7.59 -3.51
N ILE A 119 13.12 7.72 -2.19
CA ILE A 119 12.44 8.86 -1.56
C ILE A 119 13.06 10.19 -2.01
N GLU A 120 14.39 10.27 -2.04
CA GLU A 120 15.13 11.49 -2.38
C GLU A 120 14.95 11.89 -3.84
N ASP A 121 14.88 10.92 -4.75
CA ASP A 121 14.64 11.16 -6.16
C ASP A 121 13.20 11.63 -6.40
N THR A 122 12.25 11.02 -5.70
CA THR A 122 10.84 11.43 -5.74
C THR A 122 10.66 12.85 -5.20
N MET A 123 11.28 13.18 -4.06
CA MET A 123 11.25 14.52 -3.46
C MET A 123 11.65 15.63 -4.45
N LYS A 124 12.70 15.41 -5.24
CA LYS A 124 13.17 16.38 -6.25
C LYS A 124 12.16 16.61 -7.38
N GLN A 125 11.26 15.66 -7.61
CA GLN A 125 10.29 15.67 -8.70
C GLN A 125 8.88 16.07 -8.24
N MET A 126 8.67 16.26 -6.93
CA MET A 126 7.37 16.66 -6.38
C MET A 126 6.85 17.99 -6.92
N THR A 127 7.71 18.88 -7.40
CA THR A 127 7.30 20.15 -8.04
C THR A 127 6.30 19.92 -9.18
N SER A 128 6.48 18.85 -9.96
CA SER A 128 5.57 18.51 -11.06
C SER A 128 4.15 18.18 -10.60
N LEU A 129 3.98 17.67 -9.36
CA LEU A 129 2.68 17.43 -8.75
C LEU A 129 2.12 18.69 -8.11
N LEU A 130 2.97 19.48 -7.45
CA LEU A 130 2.59 20.74 -6.81
C LEU A 130 2.05 21.76 -7.81
N ASP A 131 2.60 21.78 -9.02
CA ASP A 131 2.18 22.69 -10.09
C ASP A 131 0.85 22.28 -10.74
N GLN A 132 0.33 21.08 -10.45
CA GLN A 132 -0.94 20.63 -11.01
C GLN A 132 -2.12 21.38 -10.40
N LYS A 133 -2.95 21.97 -11.26
CA LYS A 133 -4.13 22.71 -10.85
C LYS A 133 -5.09 21.80 -10.07
N GLY A 134 -5.39 22.19 -8.83
CA GLY A 134 -6.30 21.47 -7.95
C GLY A 134 -5.61 20.54 -6.95
N PHE A 135 -4.29 20.33 -7.04
CA PHE A 135 -3.56 19.50 -6.09
C PHE A 135 -3.74 19.99 -4.65
N SER A 136 -3.55 21.31 -4.43
CA SER A 136 -3.71 21.97 -3.14
C SER A 136 -5.12 21.83 -2.52
N GLU A 137 -6.12 21.48 -3.34
CA GLU A 137 -7.50 21.37 -2.90
C GLU A 137 -7.89 19.98 -2.43
N LEU A 138 -7.07 18.96 -2.72
CA LEU A 138 -7.32 17.56 -2.38
C LEU A 138 -7.41 17.35 -0.86
N ALA A 139 -8.26 16.42 -0.45
CA ALA A 139 -8.47 16.07 0.96
C ALA A 139 -7.17 15.57 1.60
N ALA A 140 -6.41 14.72 0.92
CA ALA A 140 -5.09 14.28 1.38
C ALA A 140 -4.14 15.46 1.64
N VAL A 141 -4.13 16.45 0.75
CA VAL A 141 -3.26 17.63 0.87
C VAL A 141 -3.67 18.51 2.06
N LYS A 142 -4.95 18.87 2.15
CA LYS A 142 -5.50 19.70 3.24
C LYS A 142 -5.33 19.08 4.63
N ASN A 143 -5.29 17.75 4.70
CA ASN A 143 -5.16 17.01 5.97
C ASN A 143 -3.72 16.54 6.24
N ASN A 144 -2.74 17.00 5.47
CA ASN A 144 -1.33 16.60 5.57
C ASN A 144 -1.13 15.06 5.54
N ARG A 145 -1.78 14.41 4.56
CA ARG A 145 -1.74 12.96 4.33
C ARG A 145 -1.20 12.64 2.93
N VAL A 146 -0.15 13.34 2.54
CA VAL A 146 0.66 13.02 1.35
C VAL A 146 1.96 12.39 1.82
N TYR A 147 2.30 11.24 1.26
CA TYR A 147 3.45 10.44 1.67
C TYR A 147 4.27 10.08 0.44
N ILE A 148 5.58 10.05 0.62
CA ILE A 148 6.52 9.56 -0.38
C ILE A 148 7.12 8.27 0.14
N ALA A 149 7.05 7.19 -0.63
CA ALA A 149 7.65 5.92 -0.27
C ALA A 149 8.71 5.51 -1.30
N ASP A 150 9.68 4.71 -0.88
CA ASP A 150 10.73 4.23 -1.77
C ASP A 150 10.15 3.16 -2.72
N GLY A 151 9.76 3.62 -3.91
CA GLY A 151 9.19 2.76 -4.94
C GLY A 151 10.18 1.69 -5.38
N ASN A 152 11.43 2.10 -5.61
CA ASN A 152 12.51 1.20 -6.05
C ASN A 152 12.69 0.03 -5.08
N GLN A 153 12.83 0.32 -3.79
CA GLN A 153 13.20 -0.65 -2.79
C GLN A 153 12.06 -1.61 -2.41
N TYR A 154 10.82 -1.13 -2.32
CA TYR A 154 9.74 -1.88 -1.69
C TYR A 154 8.62 -2.31 -2.66
N PHE A 155 8.25 -1.48 -3.64
CA PHE A 155 7.00 -1.70 -4.38
C PHE A 155 7.16 -2.45 -5.71
N TYR A 156 8.36 -2.49 -6.30
CA TYR A 156 8.58 -3.07 -7.64
C TYR A 156 9.74 -4.06 -7.75
N GLN A 157 10.48 -4.28 -6.66
CA GLN A 157 11.57 -5.25 -6.55
C GLN A 157 11.06 -6.65 -6.12
N PRO A 158 11.89 -7.72 -6.18
CA PRO A 158 11.44 -9.12 -5.99
C PRO A 158 10.53 -9.33 -4.78
N ARG A 159 9.50 -10.16 -4.98
CA ARG A 159 8.26 -10.21 -4.17
C ARG A 159 8.47 -10.58 -2.70
N ALA A 160 9.67 -10.98 -2.28
CA ALA A 160 10.04 -11.17 -0.88
C ALA A 160 9.75 -9.95 0.00
N ARG A 161 9.84 -8.72 -0.55
CA ARG A 161 9.56 -7.49 0.19
C ARG A 161 8.09 -7.11 0.26
N ILE A 162 7.17 -7.92 -0.27
CA ILE A 162 5.75 -7.57 -0.25
C ILE A 162 5.20 -7.43 1.19
N VAL A 163 5.76 -8.17 2.14
CA VAL A 163 5.40 -8.04 3.55
C VAL A 163 5.95 -6.73 4.15
N ASP A 164 7.15 -6.31 3.75
CA ASP A 164 7.66 -4.97 4.10
C ASP A 164 6.74 -3.87 3.54
N SER A 165 6.31 -4.02 2.29
CA SER A 165 5.41 -3.06 1.62
C SER A 165 4.01 -3.05 2.25
N LEU A 166 3.53 -4.19 2.74
CA LEU A 166 2.31 -4.28 3.54
C LEU A 166 2.45 -3.47 4.84
N GLU A 167 3.55 -3.65 5.55
CA GLU A 167 3.83 -2.94 6.81
C GLU A 167 3.98 -1.44 6.60
N ILE A 168 4.72 -1.01 5.56
CA ILE A 168 4.85 0.40 5.15
C ILE A 168 3.47 1.02 4.90
N LEU A 169 2.62 0.37 4.11
CA LEU A 169 1.28 0.87 3.85
C LEU A 169 0.42 0.86 5.11
N ALA A 170 0.56 -0.14 5.99
CA ALA A 170 -0.18 -0.21 7.25
C ALA A 170 0.20 0.97 8.18
N GLU A 171 1.49 1.33 8.27
CA GLU A 171 1.94 2.54 8.97
C GLU A 171 1.33 3.81 8.39
N ILE A 172 1.39 3.99 7.06
CA ILE A 172 0.88 5.20 6.39
C ILE A 172 -0.65 5.33 6.56
N ILE A 173 -1.38 4.23 6.38
CA ILE A 173 -2.84 4.22 6.38
C ILE A 173 -3.38 4.37 7.80
N ASN A 174 -2.77 3.66 8.75
CA ASN A 174 -3.23 3.53 10.14
C ASN A 174 -2.09 3.85 11.16
N PRO A 175 -1.52 5.07 11.15
CA PRO A 175 -0.30 5.41 11.91
C PRO A 175 -0.46 5.36 13.43
N LYS A 176 -1.69 5.32 13.95
CA LYS A 176 -1.96 5.15 15.39
C LYS A 176 -1.90 3.67 15.83
N GLN A 177 -1.95 2.74 14.89
CA GLN A 177 -2.08 1.30 15.16
C GLN A 177 -0.81 0.52 14.80
N PHE A 178 -0.03 1.04 13.84
CA PHE A 178 1.16 0.39 13.31
C PHE A 178 2.37 1.31 13.40
N ILE A 179 3.44 0.77 13.99
CA ILE A 179 4.77 1.37 14.10
C ILE A 179 5.76 0.19 14.01
N PHE A 180 6.14 -0.14 12.80
CA PHE A 180 7.14 -1.14 12.40
C PHE A 180 8.54 -0.53 12.21
N GLY A 181 8.64 0.80 12.06
CA GLY A 181 9.89 1.55 12.00
C GLY A 181 10.35 1.93 10.59
N TYR A 182 9.45 1.94 9.60
CA TYR A 182 9.81 2.34 8.23
C TYR A 182 9.73 3.84 7.98
N GLU A 183 9.13 4.64 8.86
CA GLU A 183 9.17 6.10 8.77
C GLU A 183 10.63 6.62 8.77
N GLY A 184 10.97 7.45 7.78
CA GLY A 184 12.33 7.95 7.56
C GLY A 184 13.25 7.00 6.77
N GLN A 185 12.82 5.77 6.48
CA GLN A 185 13.61 4.78 5.72
C GLN A 185 12.85 4.28 4.49
N GLY A 186 11.67 3.70 4.68
CA GLY A 186 10.80 3.20 3.61
C GLY A 186 9.77 4.21 3.14
N TRP A 187 9.44 5.20 3.97
CA TRP A 187 8.57 6.31 3.58
C TRP A 187 8.81 7.56 4.43
N VAL A 188 8.39 8.71 3.93
CA VAL A 188 8.34 10.00 4.65
C VAL A 188 7.01 10.69 4.38
N ARG A 189 6.54 11.50 5.34
CA ARG A 189 5.45 12.43 5.08
C ARG A 189 5.98 13.62 4.27
N PHE A 190 5.23 14.00 3.24
CA PHE A 190 5.52 15.19 2.45
C PHE A 190 4.78 16.38 3.06
N ASP A 191 5.49 17.15 3.89
CA ASP A 191 4.97 18.37 4.48
C ASP A 191 5.03 19.50 3.43
N MET A 192 3.89 20.17 3.20
CA MET A 192 3.76 21.35 2.32
C MET A 192 3.87 22.67 3.08
#